data_AF-A0A2A5DXY1-F1
#
_entry.id   AF-A0A2A5DXY1-F1
#
_cell.length_a   1.000
_cell.length_b   1.000
_cell.length_c   1.000
_cell.angle_alpha   90.00
_cell.angle_beta   90.00
_cell.angle_gamma   90.00
#
_symmetry.space_group_name_H-M   'P 1'
#
loop_
_entity.id
_entity.type
_entity.pdbx_description
1 polymer ?
#
loop_
_entity_poly.entity_id
_entity_poly.type
_entity_poly.pdbx_seq_one_letter_code
_entity_poly.pdbx_strand_id
1 'polypeptide(L)'
;MNFNLRSKEEYGEAPDVEAGYVFRCPRTGTVVETAKVLSVRVDSYGIPHVSYQVRIRRANHDMRDGPRMLALKSFTRRYTERVH
;
A
#
# COMPACT_ATOMS: atom_id res chain seq x y z
N MET A 1 1.65 30.03 19.77
CA MET A 1 2.44 28.79 19.59
C MET A 1 2.20 28.31 18.17
N ASN A 2 3.15 28.55 17.26
CA ASN A 2 3.02 28.19 15.85
C ASN A 2 3.69 26.85 15.62
N PHE A 3 2.91 25.81 15.31
CA PHE A 3 3.46 24.50 14.97
C PHE A 3 3.90 24.49 13.50
N ASN A 4 5.18 24.18 13.33
CA ASN A 4 5.94 24.13 12.08
C ASN A 4 5.18 23.55 10.88
N LEU A 5 5.06 24.37 9.83
CA LEU A 5 4.97 23.93 8.44
C LEU A 5 6.35 23.38 8.01
N ARG A 6 6.64 22.12 8.35
CA ARG A 6 7.73 21.38 7.69
C ARG A 6 7.21 20.83 6.36
N SER A 7 7.40 21.66 5.33
CA SER A 7 7.84 21.33 3.97
C SER A 7 7.42 19.97 3.40
N LYS A 8 6.55 20.06 2.41
CA LYS A 8 5.99 19.03 1.52
C LYS A 8 7.03 18.34 0.58
N GLU A 9 8.33 18.34 0.86
CA GLU A 9 9.36 18.16 -0.18
C GLU A 9 10.42 17.05 0.06
N GLU A 10 10.11 15.98 0.79
CA GLU A 10 11.05 14.84 0.90
C GLU A 10 10.43 13.45 0.73
N TYR A 11 9.17 13.40 0.31
CA TYR A 11 8.50 12.18 -0.11
C TYR A 11 7.81 12.51 -1.43
N GLY A 12 8.19 11.84 -2.51
CA GLY A 12 7.42 11.90 -3.76
C GLY A 12 5.93 11.73 -3.42
N GLU A 13 5.08 12.49 -4.12
CA GLU A 13 3.63 12.49 -3.90
C GLU A 13 3.15 11.06 -3.65
N ALA A 14 2.60 10.82 -2.46
CA ALA A 14 2.17 9.48 -2.10
C ALA A 14 1.18 9.01 -3.17
N PRO A 15 1.37 7.84 -3.78
CA PRO A 15 0.49 7.39 -4.85
C PRO A 15 -0.94 7.38 -4.33
N ASP A 16 -1.87 7.85 -5.16
CA ASP A 16 -3.29 7.84 -4.82
C ASP A 16 -3.76 6.39 -4.63
N VAL A 17 -4.32 6.08 -3.46
CA VAL A 17 -4.71 4.72 -3.04
C VAL A 17 -6.22 4.65 -2.87
N GLU A 18 -6.88 3.92 -3.75
CA GLU A 18 -8.33 3.72 -3.72
C GLU A 18 -8.71 2.24 -3.74
N ALA A 19 -9.94 1.94 -3.33
CA ALA A 19 -10.47 0.58 -3.40
C ALA A 19 -10.49 0.07 -4.86
N GLY A 20 -10.05 -1.17 -5.04
CA GLY A 20 -9.93 -1.80 -6.36
C GLY A 20 -8.54 -1.68 -6.99
N TYR A 21 -7.74 -0.67 -6.61
CA TYR A 21 -6.40 -0.49 -7.16
C TYR A 21 -5.47 -1.64 -6.79
N VAL A 22 -4.55 -1.95 -7.69
CA VAL A 22 -3.55 -3.00 -7.48
C VAL A 22 -2.15 -2.41 -7.55
N PHE A 23 -1.37 -2.67 -6.51
CA PHE A 23 0.01 -2.22 -6.43
C PHE A 23 0.97 -3.40 -6.35
N ARG A 24 2.19 -3.24 -6.87
CA ARG A 24 3.28 -4.21 -6.84
C ARG A 24 4.36 -3.78 -5.86
N CYS A 25 4.95 -4.77 -5.19
CA CYS A 25 6.17 -4.57 -4.40
C CYS A 25 7.41 -4.63 -5.34
N PRO A 26 8.21 -3.56 -5.47
CA PRO A 26 9.23 -3.43 -6.51
C PRO A 26 10.46 -4.36 -6.37
N ARG A 27 10.62 -5.07 -5.25
CA ARG A 27 11.82 -5.91 -4.98
C ARG A 27 11.47 -7.33 -4.56
N THR A 28 10.93 -8.12 -5.48
CA THR A 28 10.66 -9.53 -5.19
C THR A 28 11.37 -10.54 -6.11
N GLY A 29 12.41 -10.17 -6.88
CA GLY A 29 13.22 -11.15 -7.61
C GLY A 29 12.37 -12.04 -8.54
N THR A 30 12.38 -13.37 -8.32
CA THR A 30 11.52 -14.33 -9.05
C THR A 30 10.10 -14.48 -8.49
N VAL A 31 9.82 -13.79 -7.39
CA VAL A 31 8.51 -13.68 -6.76
C VAL A 31 7.87 -12.37 -7.25
N VAL A 32 6.58 -12.38 -7.49
CA VAL A 32 5.78 -11.18 -7.78
C VAL A 32 4.74 -11.05 -6.68
N GLU A 33 4.93 -10.06 -5.81
CA GLU A 33 3.98 -9.71 -4.77
C GLU A 33 3.14 -8.50 -5.24
N THR A 34 1.82 -8.70 -5.26
CA THR A 34 0.84 -7.64 -5.56
C THR A 34 -0.15 -7.50 -4.42
N ALA A 35 -0.65 -6.29 -4.20
CA ALA A 35 -1.65 -5.96 -3.20
C ALA A 35 -2.86 -5.32 -3.88
N LYS A 36 -4.02 -5.96 -3.81
CA LYS A 36 -5.30 -5.38 -4.22
C LYS A 36 -5.92 -4.67 -3.03
N VAL A 37 -6.16 -3.37 -3.16
CA VAL A 37 -6.84 -2.57 -2.15
C VAL A 37 -8.31 -2.97 -2.11
N LEU A 38 -8.81 -3.30 -0.92
CA LEU A 38 -10.20 -3.64 -0.66
C LEU A 38 -10.97 -2.43 -0.13
N SER A 39 -10.36 -1.65 0.76
CA SER A 39 -10.95 -0.43 1.31
C SER A 39 -9.89 0.46 1.93
N VAL A 40 -10.13 1.77 1.95
CA VAL A 40 -9.38 2.74 2.76
C VAL A 40 -10.32 3.32 3.80
N ARG A 41 -9.93 3.29 5.09
CA ARG A 41 -10.73 3.81 6.20
C ARG A 41 -9.86 4.56 7.19
N VAL A 42 -10.40 5.58 7.82
CA VAL A 42 -9.74 6.33 8.89
C VAL A 42 -10.19 5.76 10.23
N ASP A 43 -9.26 5.48 11.13
CA ASP A 43 -9.59 5.02 12.49
C ASP A 43 -10.02 6.17 13.41
N SER A 44 -10.36 5.87 14.66
CA SER A 44 -10.77 6.86 15.66
C SER A 44 -9.69 7.87 16.03
N TYR A 45 -8.43 7.62 15.65
CA TYR A 45 -7.28 8.49 15.90
C TYR A 45 -6.89 9.32 14.67
N GLY A 46 -7.66 9.24 13.58
CA GLY A 46 -7.38 9.98 12.36
C GLY A 46 -6.32 9.33 11.46
N ILE A 47 -5.91 8.09 11.74
CA ILE A 47 -4.90 7.39 10.94
C ILE A 47 -5.62 6.66 9.79
N PRO A 48 -5.27 6.96 8.52
CA PRO A 48 -5.80 6.21 7.39
C PRO A 48 -5.16 4.82 7.32
N HIS A 49 -6.00 3.80 7.20
CA HIS A 49 -5.65 2.39 7.05
C HIS A 49 -6.18 1.84 5.74
N VAL A 50 -5.38 0.96 5.14
CA VAL A 50 -5.67 0.25 3.90
C VAL A 50 -5.91 -1.21 4.25
N SER A 51 -7.10 -1.72 3.94
CA SER A 51 -7.36 -3.15 3.91
C SER A 51 -7.08 -3.68 2.50
N TYR A 52 -6.36 -4.77 2.38
CA TYR A 52 -5.91 -5.29 1.10
C TYR A 52 -5.78 -6.82 1.10
N GLN A 53 -5.87 -7.42 -0.08
CA GLN A 53 -5.52 -8.82 -0.32
C GLN A 53 -4.16 -8.86 -1.04
N VAL A 54 -3.25 -9.70 -0.54
CA VAL A 54 -1.97 -9.95 -1.18
C VAL A 54 -2.09 -11.13 -2.12
N ARG A 55 -1.46 -11.05 -3.29
CA ARG A 55 -1.21 -12.19 -4.17
C ARG A 55 0.29 -12.33 -4.39
N ILE A 56 0.82 -13.50 -4.06
CA ILE A 56 2.23 -13.87 -4.20
C ILE A 56 2.33 -14.92 -5.30
N ARG A 57 3.02 -14.59 -6.38
CA ARG A 57 3.27 -15.49 -7.50
C ARG A 57 4.76 -15.85 -7.57
N ARG A 58 5.06 -17.13 -7.74
CA ARG A 58 6.38 -17.72 -8.05
C ARG A 58 6.17 -18.78 -9.13
N ALA A 59 7.23 -19.19 -9.82
CA ALA A 59 7.19 -20.13 -10.96
C ALA A 59 6.15 -21.26 -10.85
N ASN A 60 6.06 -21.95 -9.71
CA ASN A 60 5.14 -23.07 -9.49
C ASN A 60 4.11 -22.83 -8.38
N HIS A 61 3.89 -21.56 -7.97
CA HIS A 61 3.04 -21.26 -6.81
C HIS A 61 2.32 -19.91 -6.98
N ASP A 62 1.00 -19.90 -6.85
CA ASP A 62 0.17 -18.69 -6.83
C ASP A 62 -0.71 -18.74 -5.57
N MET A 63 -0.46 -17.81 -4.65
CA MET A 63 -1.16 -17.76 -3.37
C MET A 63 -1.82 -16.40 -3.20
N ARG A 64 -3.03 -16.41 -2.66
CA ARG A 64 -3.72 -15.23 -2.18
C ARG A 64 -3.85 -15.29 -0.67
N ASP A 65 -3.59 -14.18 0.00
CA ASP A 65 -3.69 -14.07 1.45
C ASP A 65 -4.34 -12.74 1.85
N GLY A 66 -5.07 -12.74 2.96
CA GLY A 66 -5.78 -11.58 3.51
C GLY A 66 -7.26 -11.83 3.78
N PRO A 67 -8.00 -10.79 4.22
CA PRO A 67 -7.60 -9.39 4.24
C PRO A 67 -6.51 -9.06 5.28
N ARG A 68 -5.51 -8.30 4.85
CA ARG A 68 -4.51 -7.66 5.72
C ARG A 68 -4.86 -6.19 5.91
N MET A 69 -4.29 -5.56 6.93
CA MET A 69 -4.46 -4.13 7.18
C MET A 69 -3.11 -3.48 7.51
N LEU A 70 -2.87 -2.31 6.92
CA LEU A 70 -1.73 -1.46 7.22
C LEU A 70 -2.16 0.00 7.25
N ALA A 71 -1.46 0.84 8.01
CA ALA A 71 -1.55 2.28 7.84
C ALA A 71 -1.18 2.65 6.39
N LEU A 72 -1.88 3.62 5.80
CA LEU A 72 -1.68 4.08 4.41
C LEU A 72 -0.22 4.42 4.12
N LYS A 73 0.44 5.11 5.05
CA LYS A 73 1.88 5.43 4.95
C LYS A 73 2.77 4.19 4.86
N SER A 74 2.45 3.13 5.60
CA SER A 74 3.20 1.87 5.55
C SER A 74 2.90 1.11 4.26
N PHE A 75 1.64 1.15 3.79
CA PHE A 75 1.23 0.56 2.53
C PHE A 75 1.98 1.18 1.34
N THR A 76 1.96 2.51 1.21
CA THR A 76 2.60 3.22 0.08
C THR A 76 4.13 3.11 0.08
N ARG A 77 4.75 2.89 1.24
CA ARG A 77 6.19 2.57 1.34
C ARG A 77 6.53 1.18 0.79
N ARG A 78 5.63 0.20 0.95
CA ARG A 78 5.86 -1.19 0.52
C ARG A 78 5.43 -1.44 -0.92
N TYR A 79 4.29 -0.88 -1.32
CA TYR A 79 3.69 -1.08 -2.63
C TYR A 79 3.68 0.24 -3.40
N THR A 80 4.81 0.52 -4.07
CA THR A 80 5.07 1.83 -4.69
C THR A 80 4.64 1.92 -6.15
N GLU A 81 4.37 0.78 -6.80
CA GLU A 81 4.10 0.71 -8.24
C GLU A 81 2.65 0.30 -8.49
N ARG A 82 1.84 1.21 -9.03
CA ARG A 82 0.47 0.89 -9.46
C ARG A 82 0.50 0.12 -10.77
N VAL A 83 -0.22 -1.00 -10.82
CA VAL A 83 -0.25 -1.90 -11.99
C VAL A 83 -1.68 -2.11 -12.55
N HIS A 84 -2.70 -1.62 -11.84
CA HIS A 84 -4.10 -1.59 -12.28
C HIS A 84 -4.87 -0.53 -11.47
#